data_AF-A0AB34FJD3-F1
#
_entry.id   AF-A0AB34FJD3-F1
#
_cell.length_a   1.000
_cell.length_b   1.000
_cell.length_c   1.000
_cell.angle_alpha   90.00
_cell.angle_beta   90.00
_cell.angle_gamma   90.00
#
_symmetry.space_group_name_H-M   'P 1'
#
loop_
_entity.id
_entity.type
_entity.pdbx_description
1 polymer ?
#
loop_
_entity_poly.entity_id
_entity_poly.type
_entity_poly.pdbx_seq_one_letter_code
_entity_poly.pdbx_strand_id
1 'polypeptide(L)'
;MAIPLVAGCCAVLRETLGAVGVSTSSGALIKALLVNGADDLGLPRSDQGFGRVNIKNSLVRVDGRRNGGGDFVDVGVPTGPTLEEGQNWTQEIPLAALTQPGTLKVTLAYPDRQGAILQNNLTLKVEIRQRSGNIIAKRGDERVRSGE
;
A
#
# COMPACT_ATOMS: atom_id res chain seq x y z
N MET A 1 7.78 -23.76 -4.29
CA MET A 1 7.29 -23.81 -2.89
C MET A 1 6.86 -22.44 -2.33
N ALA A 2 7.38 -21.29 -2.79
CA ALA A 2 7.02 -19.98 -2.24
C ALA A 2 5.56 -19.54 -2.48
N ILE A 3 4.98 -19.85 -3.64
CA ILE A 3 3.60 -19.46 -4.01
C ILE A 3 2.55 -19.92 -2.99
N PRO A 4 2.44 -21.22 -2.62
CA PRO A 4 1.43 -21.66 -1.66
C PRO A 4 1.62 -21.06 -0.25
N LEU A 5 2.87 -20.77 0.13
CA LEU A 5 3.14 -20.08 1.40
C LEU A 5 2.55 -18.66 1.42
N VAL A 6 2.79 -17.90 0.34
CA VAL A 6 2.22 -16.54 0.20
C VAL A 6 0.69 -16.61 0.08
N ALA A 7 0.13 -17.64 -0.56
CA ALA A 7 -1.31 -17.85 -0.60
C ALA A 7 -1.92 -18.04 0.81
N GLY A 8 -1.23 -18.77 1.70
CA GLY A 8 -1.60 -18.88 3.11
C GLY A 8 -1.55 -17.53 3.83
N CYS A 9 -0.52 -16.71 3.58
CA CYS A 9 -0.44 -15.34 4.12
C CYS A 9 -1.61 -14.46 3.63
N CYS A 10 -2.01 -14.57 2.36
CA CYS A 10 -3.18 -13.88 1.83
C CYS A 10 -4.47 -14.29 2.54
N ALA A 11 -4.64 -15.58 2.86
CA ALA A 11 -5.80 -16.08 3.59
C ALA A 11 -5.88 -15.48 5.01
N VAL A 12 -4.76 -15.47 5.74
CA VAL A 12 -4.68 -14.86 7.09
C VAL A 12 -5.01 -13.36 7.04
N LEU A 13 -4.50 -12.62 6.05
CA LEU A 13 -4.83 -11.20 5.88
C LEU A 13 -6.32 -10.98 5.62
N ARG A 14 -6.94 -11.77 4.75
CA ARG A 14 -8.39 -11.68 4.48
C ARG A 14 -9.21 -11.94 5.74
N GLU A 15 -8.87 -12.97 6.50
CA GLU A 15 -9.56 -13.30 7.75
C GLU A 15 -9.43 -12.15 8.76
N THR A 16 -8.22 -11.60 8.92
CA THR A 16 -7.98 -10.50 9.86
C THR A 16 -8.71 -9.22 9.44
N LEU A 17 -8.73 -8.91 8.14
CA LEU A 17 -9.49 -7.78 7.58
C LEU A 17 -10.99 -7.93 7.84
N GLY A 18 -11.54 -9.13 7.65
CA GLY A 18 -12.93 -9.44 8.00
C GLY A 18 -13.23 -9.22 9.48
N ALA A 19 -12.32 -9.66 10.36
CA ALA A 19 -12.44 -9.48 11.81
C ALA A 19 -12.37 -8.01 12.28
N VAL A 20 -11.94 -7.07 11.43
CA VAL A 20 -11.94 -5.62 11.70
C VAL A 20 -13.01 -4.86 10.92
N GLY A 21 -14.00 -5.58 10.37
CA GLY A 21 -15.14 -4.99 9.67
C GLY A 21 -14.88 -4.66 8.19
N VAL A 22 -13.78 -5.14 7.60
CA VAL A 22 -13.51 -5.05 6.16
C VAL A 22 -13.94 -6.36 5.51
N SER A 23 -15.25 -6.54 5.33
CA SER A 23 -15.87 -7.78 4.84
C SER A 23 -15.58 -8.07 3.36
N THR A 24 -15.40 -7.04 2.53
CA THR A 24 -15.09 -7.15 1.10
C THR A 24 -13.71 -6.58 0.78
N SER A 25 -12.65 -7.23 1.26
CA SER A 25 -11.27 -6.81 0.96
C SER A 25 -10.91 -7.07 -0.51
N SER A 26 -10.49 -6.05 -1.24
CA SER A 26 -10.04 -6.21 -2.63
C SER A 26 -8.72 -6.99 -2.72
N GLY A 27 -8.48 -7.65 -3.86
CA GLY A 27 -7.17 -8.27 -4.12
C GLY A 27 -6.03 -7.24 -4.16
N ALA A 28 -6.35 -6.00 -4.53
CA ALA A 28 -5.39 -4.89 -4.56
C ALA A 28 -4.99 -4.47 -3.14
N LEU A 29 -5.93 -4.38 -2.19
CA LEU A 29 -5.63 -4.09 -0.80
C LEU A 29 -4.68 -5.13 -0.20
N ILE A 30 -4.94 -6.42 -0.42
CA ILE A 30 -4.08 -7.49 0.10
C ILE A 30 -2.67 -7.40 -0.49
N LYS A 31 -2.57 -7.14 -1.81
CA LYS A 31 -1.28 -6.91 -2.46
C LYS A 31 -0.55 -5.71 -1.85
N ALA A 32 -1.26 -4.60 -1.62
CA ALA A 32 -0.68 -3.40 -1.00
C ALA A 32 -0.15 -3.69 0.41
N LEU A 33 -0.90 -4.40 1.25
CA LEU A 33 -0.49 -4.75 2.62
C LEU A 33 0.74 -5.67 2.64
N LEU A 34 0.79 -6.68 1.75
CA LEU A 34 1.94 -7.57 1.65
C LEU A 34 3.20 -6.83 1.18
N VAL A 35 3.07 -5.98 0.17
CA VAL A 35 4.18 -5.17 -0.35
C VAL A 35 4.65 -4.14 0.67
N ASN A 36 3.73 -3.48 1.39
CA ASN A 36 4.07 -2.47 2.38
C ASN A 36 4.84 -3.08 3.57
N GLY A 37 4.42 -4.28 4.00
CA GLY A 37 5.03 -5.01 5.11
C GLY A 37 6.30 -5.78 4.75
N ALA A 38 6.64 -5.92 3.46
CA ALA A 38 7.78 -6.73 3.03
C ALA A 38 9.13 -6.21 3.55
N ASP A 39 10.02 -7.17 3.83
CA ASP A 39 11.40 -6.91 4.23
C ASP A 39 12.28 -6.79 2.97
N ASP A 40 13.05 -5.71 2.89
CA ASP A 40 14.09 -5.55 1.88
C ASP A 40 15.28 -6.47 2.22
N LEU A 41 15.70 -7.30 1.26
CA LEU A 41 16.82 -8.23 1.40
C LEU A 41 18.16 -7.61 1.01
N GLY A 42 18.18 -6.34 0.59
CA GLY A 42 19.39 -5.66 0.09
C GLY A 42 19.83 -6.13 -1.29
N LEU A 43 18.93 -6.73 -2.07
CA LEU A 43 19.19 -7.26 -3.41
C LEU A 43 18.68 -6.33 -4.52
N PRO A 44 19.09 -6.50 -5.79
CA PRO A 44 18.49 -5.80 -6.91
C PRO A 44 16.98 -6.06 -7.01
N ARG A 45 16.21 -5.06 -7.47
CA ARG A 45 14.76 -5.15 -7.60
C ARG A 45 14.30 -6.27 -8.55
N SER A 46 15.11 -6.63 -9.54
CA SER A 46 14.87 -7.77 -10.43
C SER A 46 14.80 -9.10 -9.68
N ASP A 47 15.54 -9.23 -8.59
CA ASP A 47 15.79 -10.51 -7.92
C ASP A 47 14.86 -10.69 -6.72
N GLN A 48 14.52 -9.60 -6.04
CA GLN A 48 13.65 -9.64 -4.86
C GLN A 48 12.28 -8.96 -5.05
N GLY A 49 12.05 -8.27 -6.17
CA GLY A 49 10.84 -7.49 -6.37
C GLY A 49 10.69 -6.40 -5.31
N PHE A 50 9.60 -6.47 -4.52
CA PHE A 50 9.35 -5.56 -3.40
C PHE A 50 9.89 -6.07 -2.05
N GLY A 51 10.60 -7.20 -2.05
CA GLY A 51 11.16 -7.82 -0.86
C GLY A 51 10.42 -9.10 -0.44
N ARG A 52 10.87 -9.68 0.68
CA ARG A 52 10.31 -10.90 1.25
C ARG A 52 9.05 -10.60 2.06
N VAL A 53 7.99 -11.39 1.84
CA VAL A 53 6.76 -11.29 2.63
C VAL A 53 7.06 -11.44 4.13
N ASN A 54 6.62 -10.47 4.91
CA ASN A 54 6.66 -10.49 6.38
C ASN A 54 5.24 -10.23 6.90
N ILE A 55 4.53 -11.31 7.21
CA ILE A 55 3.11 -11.26 7.60
C ILE A 55 2.90 -10.43 8.87
N LYS A 56 3.84 -10.48 9.81
CA LYS A 56 3.76 -9.70 11.05
C LYS A 56 3.72 -8.22 10.74
N ASN A 57 4.61 -7.73 9.88
CA ASN A 57 4.65 -6.32 9.47
C ASN A 57 3.41 -5.91 8.67
N SER A 58 2.87 -6.79 7.83
CA SER A 58 1.62 -6.52 7.09
C SER A 58 0.40 -6.40 8.01
N LEU A 59 0.35 -7.18 9.09
CA LEU A 59 -0.76 -7.18 10.05
C LEU A 59 -0.79 -5.94 10.96
N VAL A 60 0.37 -5.31 11.23
CA VAL A 60 0.45 -4.09 12.06
C VAL A 60 -0.55 -3.01 11.59
N ARG A 61 -0.73 -2.88 10.27
CA ARG A 61 -1.65 -1.89 9.66
C ARG A 61 -3.13 -2.26 9.87
N VAL A 62 -3.43 -3.55 9.96
CA VAL A 62 -4.79 -4.05 10.20
C VAL A 62 -5.19 -3.87 11.66
N ASP A 63 -4.27 -4.15 12.59
CA ASP A 63 -4.47 -3.90 14.02
C ASP A 63 -4.53 -2.39 14.33
N GLY A 64 -3.78 -1.55 13.62
CA GLY A 64 -3.89 -0.09 13.70
C GLY A 64 -5.32 0.42 13.48
N ARG A 65 -6.05 -0.21 12.56
CA ARG A 65 -7.47 0.10 12.29
C ARG A 65 -8.40 -0.27 13.44
N ARG A 66 -8.13 -1.36 14.19
CA ARG A 66 -8.90 -1.70 15.41
C ARG A 66 -8.83 -0.58 16.44
N ASN A 67 -7.71 0.14 16.47
CA ASN A 67 -7.45 1.22 17.40
C ASN A 67 -7.86 2.61 16.86
N GLY A 68 -8.65 2.66 15.78
CA GLY A 68 -9.10 3.91 15.17
C GLY A 68 -8.09 4.59 14.25
N GLY A 69 -6.95 3.94 13.95
CA GLY A 69 -5.96 4.41 12.98
C GLY A 69 -6.38 4.15 11.54
N GLY A 70 -6.59 5.21 10.76
CA GLY A 70 -6.88 5.14 9.32
C GLY A 70 -5.66 4.77 8.48
N ASP A 71 -5.08 3.59 8.69
CA ASP A 71 -3.77 3.20 8.15
C ASP A 71 -3.79 2.72 6.68
N PHE A 72 -4.97 2.37 6.17
CA PHE A 72 -5.18 1.95 4.78
C PHE A 72 -6.58 2.30 4.31
N VAL A 73 -6.72 2.45 2.99
CA VAL A 73 -7.98 2.72 2.31
C VAL A 73 -8.14 1.76 1.13
N ASP A 74 -9.34 1.22 0.98
CA ASP A 74 -9.75 0.36 -0.13
C ASP A 74 -10.98 1.00 -0.77
N VAL A 75 -10.75 1.82 -1.79
CA VAL A 75 -11.77 2.58 -2.53
C VAL A 75 -11.81 2.14 -3.98
N GLY A 76 -13.00 2.24 -4.56
CA GLY A 76 -13.27 1.82 -5.93
C GLY A 76 -14.50 0.94 -6.00
N VAL A 77 -14.66 0.20 -7.09
CA VAL A 77 -15.84 -0.65 -7.29
C VAL A 77 -15.79 -1.85 -6.34
N PRO A 78 -16.87 -2.17 -5.59
CA PRO A 78 -18.22 -1.56 -5.62
C PRO A 78 -18.48 -0.51 -4.52
N THR A 79 -17.50 -0.21 -3.68
CA THR A 79 -17.70 0.46 -2.38
C THR A 79 -17.34 1.95 -2.34
N GLY A 80 -16.84 2.54 -3.42
CA GLY A 80 -16.33 3.91 -3.39
C GLY A 80 -16.10 4.56 -4.75
N PRO A 81 -15.56 5.80 -4.75
CA PRO A 81 -15.34 6.58 -5.96
C PRO A 81 -14.28 5.94 -6.86
N THR A 82 -14.50 6.05 -8.16
CA THR A 82 -13.51 5.73 -9.19
C THR A 82 -12.78 6.99 -9.65
N LEU A 83 -11.57 6.83 -10.16
CA LEU A 83 -10.80 7.91 -10.77
C LEU A 83 -10.95 7.88 -12.29
N GLU A 84 -11.32 9.02 -12.86
CA GLU A 84 -11.25 9.26 -14.30
C GLU A 84 -9.94 9.95 -14.68
N GLU A 85 -9.67 10.06 -15.98
CA GLU A 85 -8.49 10.73 -16.49
C GLU A 85 -8.44 12.20 -16.03
N GLY A 86 -7.28 12.63 -15.53
CA GLY A 86 -7.07 13.99 -15.00
C GLY A 86 -7.62 14.23 -13.59
N GLN A 87 -8.37 13.29 -13.00
CA GLN A 87 -8.85 13.42 -11.63
C GLN A 87 -7.78 13.04 -10.60
N ASN A 88 -7.88 13.66 -9.43
CA ASN A 88 -7.06 13.34 -8.26
C ASN A 88 -7.97 12.95 -7.10
N TRP A 89 -7.55 11.94 -6.35
CA TRP A 89 -8.18 11.56 -5.09
C TRP A 89 -7.14 11.69 -3.98
N THR A 90 -7.51 12.39 -2.91
CA THR A 90 -6.63 12.70 -1.79
C THR A 90 -7.20 12.07 -0.52
N GLN A 91 -6.35 11.36 0.21
CA GLN A 91 -6.65 10.88 1.54
C GLN A 91 -5.67 11.49 2.53
N GLU A 92 -6.23 12.15 3.54
CA GLU A 92 -5.44 12.57 4.70
C GLU A 92 -5.39 11.43 5.72
N ILE A 93 -4.18 11.09 6.16
CA ILE A 93 -3.96 10.12 7.23
C ILE A 93 -3.36 10.90 8.40
N PRO A 94 -4.04 10.97 9.55
CA PRO A 94 -3.52 11.71 10.70
C PRO A 94 -2.25 11.03 11.21
N LEU A 95 -1.11 11.70 11.07
CA LEU A 95 0.20 11.17 11.46
C LEU A 95 0.45 11.28 12.97
N ALA A 96 -0.60 11.31 13.81
CA ALA A 96 -0.47 11.33 15.27
C ALA A 96 0.34 10.13 15.81
N ALA A 97 0.46 9.06 15.02
CA ALA A 97 1.25 7.87 15.31
C ALA A 97 2.75 7.98 14.92
N LEU A 98 3.19 8.99 14.15
CA LEU A 98 4.61 9.19 13.81
C LEU A 98 5.34 9.97 14.92
N THR A 99 5.22 9.51 16.15
CA THR A 99 5.91 10.10 17.31
C THR A 99 7.38 9.68 17.39
N GLN A 100 7.78 8.68 16.61
CA GLN A 100 9.15 8.17 16.56
C GLN A 100 9.77 8.39 15.18
N PRO A 101 11.07 8.75 15.11
CA PRO A 101 11.80 8.80 13.85
C PRO A 101 11.81 7.42 13.19
N GLY A 102 11.54 7.38 11.89
CA GLY A 102 11.45 6.13 11.14
C GLY A 102 11.15 6.34 9.67
N THR A 103 10.95 5.23 8.96
CA THR A 103 10.63 5.23 7.53
C THR A 103 9.13 5.13 7.32
N LEU A 104 8.54 6.11 6.63
CA LEU A 104 7.17 6.01 6.14
C LEU A 104 7.16 5.21 4.82
N LYS A 105 6.49 4.05 4.83
CA LYS A 105 6.20 3.26 3.63
C LYS A 105 4.75 3.50 3.20
N VAL A 106 4.55 3.95 1.96
CA VAL A 106 3.21 4.11 1.36
C VAL A 106 3.17 3.28 0.09
N THR A 107 2.08 2.53 -0.12
CA THR A 107 1.94 1.60 -1.23
C THR A 107 0.60 1.80 -1.91
N LEU A 108 0.62 2.05 -3.22
CA LEU A 108 -0.57 2.06 -4.07
C LEU A 108 -0.61 0.74 -4.85
N ALA A 109 -1.76 0.08 -4.85
CA ALA A 109 -2.05 -1.04 -5.74
C ALA A 109 -3.48 -0.89 -6.27
N TYR A 110 -3.67 -1.24 -7.54
CA TYR A 110 -4.98 -1.21 -8.19
C TYR A 110 -5.06 -2.38 -9.19
N PRO A 111 -6.26 -2.96 -9.40
CA PRO A 111 -6.47 -3.89 -10.50
C PRO A 111 -6.56 -3.10 -11.81
N ASP A 112 -5.65 -3.38 -12.74
CA ASP A 112 -5.70 -2.76 -14.07
C ASP A 112 -6.58 -3.56 -15.04
N ARG A 113 -7.07 -2.91 -16.10
CA ARG A 113 -7.81 -3.60 -17.16
C ARG A 113 -6.87 -4.56 -17.90
N GLN A 114 -7.43 -5.65 -18.40
CA GLN A 114 -6.67 -6.59 -19.23
C GLN A 114 -6.14 -5.89 -20.48
N GLY A 115 -4.85 -6.07 -20.77
CA GLY A 115 -4.20 -5.52 -21.94
C GLY A 115 -2.73 -5.96 -22.01
N ALA A 116 -2.09 -5.74 -23.15
CA ALA A 116 -0.68 -6.08 -23.35
C ALA A 116 0.29 -5.12 -22.62
N ILE A 117 -0.19 -3.92 -22.31
CA ILE A 117 0.54 -2.86 -21.60
C ILE A 117 -0.32 -2.31 -20.47
N LEU A 118 0.27 -1.46 -19.63
CA LEU A 118 -0.47 -0.72 -18.60
C LEU A 118 -1.61 0.09 -19.26
N GLN A 119 -2.85 -0.18 -18.88
CA GLN A 119 -4.04 0.46 -19.44
C GLN A 119 -4.38 1.75 -18.68
N ASN A 120 -4.28 1.71 -17.35
CA ASN A 120 -4.49 2.89 -16.50
C ASN A 120 -3.18 3.25 -15.77
N ASN A 121 -2.69 4.46 -15.98
CA ASN A 121 -1.46 4.95 -15.36
C ASN A 121 -1.74 5.81 -14.12
N LEU A 122 -2.01 5.16 -12.99
CA LEU A 122 -2.21 5.86 -11.72
C LEU A 122 -0.88 6.23 -11.08
N THR A 123 -0.75 7.47 -10.61
CA THR A 123 0.44 7.95 -9.91
C THR A 123 0.16 8.16 -8.43
N LEU A 124 1.03 7.66 -7.57
CA LEU A 124 1.02 7.97 -6.15
C LEU A 124 1.84 9.23 -5.86
N LYS A 125 1.24 10.21 -5.21
CA LYS A 125 1.91 11.37 -4.62
C LYS A 125 1.68 11.38 -3.12
N VAL A 126 2.73 11.59 -2.33
CA VAL A 126 2.68 11.67 -0.87
C VAL A 126 3.16 13.05 -0.47
N GLU A 127 2.36 13.75 0.34
CA GLU A 127 2.71 15.03 0.94
C GLU A 127 2.69 14.90 2.47
N ILE A 128 3.80 15.26 3.10
CA ILE A 128 3.94 15.25 4.56
C ILE A 128 4.06 16.71 5.01
N ARG A 129 3.03 17.17 5.72
CA ARG A 129 3.04 18.47 6.38
C ARG A 129 3.63 18.33 7.78
N GLN A 130 4.77 18.97 8.01
CA GLN A 130 5.42 19.00 9.32
C GLN A 130 4.76 20.04 10.22
N ARG A 131 4.94 19.89 11.54
CA ARG A 131 4.51 20.91 12.54
C ARG A 131 5.17 22.27 12.31
N SER A 132 6.34 22.31 11.67
CA SER A 132 7.06 23.53 11.28
C SER A 132 6.42 24.28 10.11
N GLY A 133 5.41 23.72 9.44
CA GLY A 133 4.79 24.28 8.23
C GLY A 133 5.44 23.83 6.92
N ASN A 134 6.60 23.16 6.98
CA ASN A 134 7.26 22.62 5.79
C ASN A 134 6.48 21.44 5.19
N ILE A 135 6.43 21.40 3.86
CA ILE A 135 5.82 20.30 3.09
C ILE A 135 6.92 19.50 2.40
N ILE A 136 6.98 18.21 2.68
CA ILE A 136 7.79 17.26 1.92
C ILE A 136 6.86 16.53 0.95
N ALA A 137 7.10 16.65 -0.35
CA ALA A 137 6.38 15.91 -1.38
C ALA A 137 7.29 14.86 -2.02
N LYS A 138 6.75 13.66 -2.26
CA LYS A 138 7.39 12.60 -3.06
C LYS A 138 6.39 11.95 -3.99
N ARG A 139 6.83 11.58 -5.20
CA ARG A 139 6.08 10.72 -6.11
C ARG A 139 6.63 9.30 -6.13
N GLY A 140 5.73 8.33 -6.35
CA GLY A 140 6.07 6.90 -6.34
C GLY A 140 6.94 6.44 -7.53
N ASP A 141 7.01 7.23 -8.61
CA ASP A 141 7.75 6.96 -9.85
C ASP A 141 9.18 7.51 -9.86
N GLU A 142 9.59 8.27 -8.84
CA GLU A 142 10.89 8.97 -8.80
C GLU A 142 12.12 8.04 -8.88
N ARG A 143 11.99 6.78 -8.46
CA ARG A 143 13.10 5.79 -8.51
C ARG A 143 13.28 5.12 -9.87
N VAL A 144 12.36 5.28 -10.81
CA VAL A 144 12.48 4.66 -12.16
C VAL A 144 13.43 5.46 -13.06
N ARG A 145 13.82 6.69 -12.68
CA ARG A 145 14.70 7.57 -13.48
C ARG A 145 16.19 7.52 -13.11
N SER A 146 16.60 6.65 -12.20
CA SER A 146 18.01 6.50 -11.79
C SER A 146 18.53 5.13 -12.17
N GLY A 147 18.83 4.96 -13.46
CA GLY A 147 19.42 3.75 -14.02
C GLY A 147 19.28 3.77 -15.53
N GLU A 148 20.37 4.18 -16.18
CA GLU A 148 20.80 3.95 -17.58
C GLU A 148 19.73 3.67 -18.66
#